data_AF-A0A535XCU8-F1
#
_entry.id   AF-A0A535XCU8-F1
#
_cell.length_a   1.000
_cell.length_b   1.000
_cell.length_c   1.000
_cell.angle_alpha   90.00
_cell.angle_beta   90.00
_cell.angle_gamma   90.00
#
_symmetry.space_group_name_H-M   'P 1'
#
loop_
_entity.id
_entity.type
_entity.pdbx_description
1 polymer ?
#
loop_
_entity_poly.entity_id
_entity_poly.type
_entity_poly.pdbx_seq_one_letter_code
_entity_poly.pdbx_strand_id
1 'polypeptide(L)'
;MTTRPTVRRSFAPRGVIGGAVLLAVGVAFLLAAIGFPQAEGGRYLFLALGLAFAAAYALGTRQFVYLLPAGVLTGFGVGLLIPAWFGLSPSLANAAFLGALALGLVAVFALAPERWAPLALAAVLAVIAVASLFLRIDLVPTMLQPFFVPLIVIAVGAYLLIVPAPERR
;
A
#
# COMPACT_ATOMS: atom_id res chain seq x y z
N MET A 1 -0.04 42.90 -27.54
CA MET A 1 -0.73 42.52 -26.28
C MET A 1 -0.34 41.09 -25.94
N THR A 2 0.54 40.91 -24.97
CA THR A 2 1.05 39.61 -24.51
C THR A 2 0.19 39.10 -23.35
N THR A 3 -0.68 38.14 -23.61
CA THR A 3 -1.43 37.43 -22.56
C THR A 3 -0.49 36.52 -21.79
N ARG A 4 -0.06 36.94 -20.58
CA ARG A 4 0.65 36.07 -19.64
C ARG A 4 -0.29 34.93 -19.23
N PRO A 5 0.12 33.65 -19.35
CA PRO A 5 -0.67 32.57 -18.79
C PRO A 5 -0.68 32.71 -17.27
N THR A 6 -1.84 32.96 -16.69
CA THR A 6 -2.04 32.88 -15.25
C THR A 6 -1.86 31.42 -14.84
N VAL A 7 -0.68 31.10 -14.29
CA VAL A 7 -0.44 29.82 -13.61
C VAL A 7 -1.37 29.78 -12.40
N ARG A 8 -2.58 29.24 -12.58
CA ARG A 8 -3.44 28.88 -11.46
C ARG A 8 -2.73 27.74 -10.73
N ARG A 9 -1.97 28.09 -9.69
CA ARG A 9 -1.46 27.14 -8.71
C ARG A 9 -2.66 26.42 -8.10
N SER A 10 -3.01 25.27 -8.66
CA SER A 10 -3.98 24.36 -8.06
C SER A 10 -3.39 23.87 -6.76
N PHE A 11 -3.82 24.48 -5.65
CA PHE A 11 -3.62 23.93 -4.32
C PHE A 11 -4.37 22.60 -4.28
N ALA A 12 -3.70 21.48 -4.56
CA ALA A 12 -4.12 20.23 -3.94
C ALA A 12 -4.21 20.53 -2.44
N PRO A 13 -5.34 20.28 -1.76
CA PRO A 13 -5.57 20.73 -0.40
C PRO A 13 -4.40 20.25 0.47
N ARG A 14 -3.57 21.19 0.92
CA ARG A 14 -2.22 20.97 1.47
C ARG A 14 -2.18 20.22 2.81
N GLY A 15 -3.30 19.65 3.24
CA GLY A 15 -3.43 18.92 4.50
C GLY A 15 -4.01 17.51 4.38
N VAL A 16 -4.37 17.02 3.19
CA VAL A 16 -5.05 15.71 3.07
C VAL A 16 -4.11 14.55 3.43
N ILE A 17 -2.85 14.60 3.01
CA ILE A 17 -1.85 13.57 3.39
C ILE A 17 -1.65 13.59 4.92
N GLY A 18 -1.38 14.77 5.49
CA GLY A 18 -1.15 14.90 6.93
C GLY A 18 -2.37 14.47 7.75
N GLY A 19 -3.58 14.86 7.34
CA GLY A 19 -4.83 14.47 7.99
C GLY A 19 -5.11 12.98 7.90
N ALA A 20 -4.91 12.36 6.73
CA ALA A 20 -5.07 10.92 6.54
C ALA A 20 -4.09 10.12 7.43
N VAL A 21 -2.83 10.56 7.50
CA VAL A 21 -1.82 9.95 8.37
C VAL A 21 -2.19 10.11 9.84
N LEU A 22 -2.57 11.31 10.28
CA LEU A 22 -3.00 11.57 11.67
C LEU A 22 -4.21 10.73 12.06
N LEU A 23 -5.20 10.60 11.17
CA LEU A 23 -6.40 9.80 11.41
C LEU A 23 -6.03 8.32 11.55
N ALA A 24 -5.22 7.77 10.65
CA ALA A 24 -4.79 6.37 10.72
C ALA A 24 -3.97 6.07 11.98
N VAL A 25 -3.05 6.97 12.34
CA VAL A 25 -2.26 6.87 13.57
C VAL A 25 -3.17 6.91 14.80
N GLY A 26 -4.10 7.88 14.86
CA GLY A 26 -5.06 8.01 15.96
C GLY A 26 -5.97 6.78 16.12
N VAL A 27 -6.47 6.22 15.02
CA VAL A 27 -7.27 4.99 15.02
C VAL A 27 -6.45 3.80 15.53
N ALA A 28 -5.20 3.66 15.11
CA ALA A 28 -4.34 2.58 15.58
C ALA A 28 -4.09 2.66 17.10
N PHE A 29 -3.82 3.86 17.63
CA PHE A 29 -3.69 4.08 19.07
C PHE A 29 -4.99 3.84 19.83
N LEU A 30 -6.14 4.23 19.27
CA LEU A 30 -7.45 3.97 19.87
C LEU A 30 -7.71 2.45 19.98
N LEU A 31 -7.42 1.69 18.93
CA LEU A 31 -7.56 0.22 18.93
C LEU A 31 -6.67 -0.42 20.01
N ALA A 32 -5.44 0.05 20.17
CA ALA A 32 -4.55 -0.42 21.24
C ALA A 32 -5.13 -0.08 22.63
N ALA A 33 -5.62 1.15 22.82
CA ALA A 33 -6.16 1.61 24.10
C ALA A 33 -7.41 0.83 24.57
N ILE A 34 -8.24 0.35 23.63
CA ILE A 34 -9.42 -0.47 23.95
C ILE A 34 -9.09 -1.97 24.11
N GLY A 35 -7.80 -2.33 24.17
CA GLY A 35 -7.35 -3.69 24.46
C GLY A 35 -7.52 -4.67 23.30
N PHE A 36 -7.57 -4.19 22.04
CA PHE A 36 -7.65 -5.11 20.90
C PHE A 36 -6.35 -5.93 20.80
N PRO A 37 -6.39 -7.27 21.02
CA PRO A 37 -5.18 -8.10 21.24
C PRO A 37 -4.20 -8.15 20.06
N GLN A 38 -4.63 -7.67 18.89
CA GLN A 38 -3.89 -7.70 17.64
C GLN A 38 -3.39 -6.29 17.23
N ALA A 39 -3.68 -5.25 18.01
CA ALA A 39 -3.21 -3.88 17.78
C ALA A 39 -1.72 -3.70 18.10
N GLU A 40 -1.13 -4.58 18.94
CA GLU A 40 0.24 -4.47 19.48
C GLU A 40 1.38 -4.63 18.46
N GLY A 41 1.10 -4.80 17.16
CA GLY A 41 2.13 -5.01 16.13
C GLY A 41 2.06 -4.07 14.92
N GLY A 42 1.28 -2.99 14.99
CA GLY A 42 1.13 -2.04 13.88
C GLY A 42 0.38 -2.58 12.64
N ARG A 43 -0.11 -3.83 12.66
CA ARG A 43 -0.79 -4.48 11.53
C ARG A 43 -2.03 -3.72 11.07
N TYR A 44 -2.85 -3.27 12.03
CA TYR A 44 -4.04 -2.45 11.75
C TYR A 44 -3.70 -1.02 11.33
N LEU A 45 -2.52 -0.50 11.69
CA LEU A 45 -2.09 0.82 11.24
C LEU A 45 -1.92 0.83 9.73
N PHE A 46 -1.30 -0.20 9.15
CA PHE A 46 -1.16 -0.31 7.69
C PHE A 46 -2.52 -0.33 7.00
N LEU A 47 -3.47 -1.13 7.51
CA LEU A 47 -4.81 -1.18 6.96
C LEU A 47 -5.52 0.17 7.09
N ALA A 48 -5.49 0.80 8.27
CA ALA A 48 -6.11 2.10 8.52
C ALA A 48 -5.50 3.19 7.63
N LEU A 49 -4.18 3.18 7.44
CA LEU A 49 -3.47 4.12 6.58
C LEU A 49 -3.83 3.89 5.11
N GLY A 50 -3.87 2.64 4.67
CA GLY A 50 -4.33 2.27 3.32
C GLY A 50 -5.75 2.73 3.04
N LEU A 51 -6.67 2.52 3.98
CA LEU A 51 -8.06 2.99 3.89
C LEU A 51 -8.15 4.52 3.91
N ALA A 52 -7.34 5.20 4.73
CA ALA A 52 -7.31 6.66 4.76
C ALA A 52 -6.81 7.24 3.42
N PHE A 53 -5.78 6.62 2.82
CA PHE A 53 -5.33 6.97 1.47
C PHE A 53 -6.36 6.63 0.40
N ALA A 54 -7.09 5.52 0.52
CA ALA A 54 -8.17 5.15 -0.39
C ALA A 54 -9.32 6.17 -0.32
N ALA A 55 -9.71 6.59 0.89
CA ALA A 55 -10.70 7.63 1.12
C ALA A 55 -10.23 8.98 0.56
N ALA A 56 -8.96 9.35 0.78
CA ALA A 56 -8.37 10.55 0.19
C ALA A 56 -8.35 10.52 -1.35
N TYR A 57 -8.10 9.35 -1.95
CA TYR A 57 -8.20 9.17 -3.39
C TYR A 57 -9.65 9.32 -3.89
N ALA A 58 -10.61 8.65 -3.23
CA ALA A 58 -12.00 8.59 -3.66
C ALA A 58 -12.75 9.92 -3.45
N LEU A 59 -12.55 10.58 -2.30
CA LEU A 59 -13.22 11.82 -1.91
C LEU A 59 -12.44 13.08 -2.35
N GLY A 60 -11.15 12.94 -2.64
CA GLY A 60 -10.26 14.04 -2.97
C GLY A 60 -9.99 14.16 -4.47
N THR A 61 -8.72 14.32 -4.82
CA THR A 61 -8.27 14.75 -6.15
C THR A 61 -8.08 13.61 -7.15
N ARG A 62 -8.42 12.36 -6.79
CA ARG A 62 -8.12 11.12 -7.56
C ARG A 62 -6.68 11.05 -8.07
N GLN A 63 -5.74 11.60 -7.31
CA GLN A 63 -4.33 11.60 -7.70
C GLN A 63 -3.67 10.26 -7.41
N PHE A 64 -2.84 9.80 -8.36
CA PHE A 64 -2.07 8.55 -8.25
C PHE A 64 -1.21 8.47 -6.96
N VAL A 65 -0.76 9.62 -6.46
CA VAL A 65 0.01 9.73 -5.21
C VAL A 65 -0.74 9.21 -3.98
N TYR A 66 -2.08 9.17 -4.01
CA TYR A 66 -2.90 8.56 -2.95
C TYR A 66 -3.25 7.11 -3.28
N LEU A 67 -3.44 6.80 -4.57
CA LEU A 67 -3.86 5.48 -5.02
C LEU A 67 -2.81 4.40 -4.74
N LEU A 68 -1.55 4.66 -5.05
CA LEU A 68 -0.49 3.66 -4.88
C LEU A 68 -0.27 3.32 -3.38
N PRO A 69 -0.13 4.28 -2.46
CA PRO A 69 -0.12 3.99 -1.03
C PRO A 69 -1.40 3.27 -0.57
N ALA A 70 -2.58 3.66 -1.07
CA ALA A 70 -3.83 3.01 -0.70
C ALA A 70 -3.81 1.50 -1.00
N GLY A 71 -3.45 1.13 -2.23
CA GLY A 71 -3.40 -0.29 -2.64
C GLY A 71 -2.33 -1.08 -1.91
N VAL A 72 -1.11 -0.52 -1.81
CA VAL A 72 0.03 -1.17 -1.13
C VAL A 72 -0.26 -1.38 0.34
N LEU A 73 -0.66 -0.33 1.07
CA LEU A 73 -0.86 -0.39 2.52
C LEU A 73 -2.09 -1.23 2.90
N THR A 74 -3.15 -1.20 2.07
CA THR A 74 -4.33 -2.05 2.28
C THR A 74 -3.97 -3.52 2.01
N GLY A 75 -3.34 -3.83 0.88
CA GLY A 75 -2.90 -5.21 0.56
C GLY A 75 -1.94 -5.75 1.61
N PHE A 76 -1.02 -4.90 2.08
CA PHE A 76 -0.10 -5.21 3.17
C PHE A 76 -0.82 -5.49 4.49
N GLY A 77 -1.70 -4.58 4.93
CA GLY A 77 -2.47 -4.74 6.17
C GLY A 77 -3.34 -6.00 6.15
N VAL A 78 -4.05 -6.25 5.04
CA VAL A 78 -4.83 -7.48 4.82
C VAL A 78 -3.93 -8.71 4.85
N GLY A 79 -2.78 -8.66 4.18
CA GLY A 79 -1.81 -9.76 4.15
C GLY A 79 -1.24 -10.12 5.53
N LEU A 80 -1.16 -9.16 6.45
CA LEU A 80 -0.76 -9.42 7.85
C LEU A 80 -1.90 -9.93 8.73
N LEU A 81 -3.15 -9.55 8.40
CA LEU A 81 -4.33 -9.91 9.19
C LEU A 81 -4.87 -11.29 8.83
N ILE A 82 -4.85 -11.69 7.56
CA ILE A 82 -5.33 -13.02 7.13
C ILE A 82 -4.64 -14.14 7.92
N PRO A 83 -3.30 -14.23 8.00
CA PRO A 83 -2.65 -15.29 8.77
C PRO A 83 -2.99 -15.27 10.25
N ALA A 84 -3.12 -14.06 10.83
CA ALA A 84 -3.42 -13.88 12.23
C ALA A 84 -4.86 -14.27 12.60
N TRP A 85 -5.84 -13.99 11.74
CA TRP A 85 -7.24 -14.34 11.96
C TRP A 85 -7.53 -15.82 11.74
N PHE A 86 -6.85 -16.45 10.78
CA PHE A 86 -7.10 -17.84 10.40
C PHE A 86 -6.09 -18.85 10.95
N GLY A 87 -5.08 -18.41 11.71
CA GLY A 87 -4.08 -19.30 12.31
C GLY A 87 -3.27 -20.08 11.27
N LEU A 88 -2.90 -19.44 10.15
CA LEU A 88 -2.25 -20.12 9.03
C LEU A 88 -0.83 -20.57 9.37
N SER A 89 -0.40 -21.69 8.77
CA SER A 89 0.99 -22.15 8.85
C SER A 89 1.94 -21.11 8.24
N PRO A 90 3.24 -21.07 8.63
CA PRO A 90 4.18 -20.05 8.15
C PRO A 90 4.31 -19.97 6.62
N SER A 91 4.31 -21.13 5.94
CA SER A 91 4.40 -21.19 4.47
C SER A 91 3.14 -20.62 3.79
N LEU A 92 1.96 -20.94 4.32
CA LEU A 92 0.69 -20.43 3.81
C LEU A 92 0.50 -18.95 4.17
N ALA A 93 1.02 -18.51 5.32
CA ALA A 93 1.01 -17.11 5.74
C ALA A 93 1.81 -16.23 4.79
N ASN A 94 3.00 -16.68 4.37
CA ASN A 94 3.82 -15.93 3.41
C ASN A 94 3.15 -15.83 2.04
N ALA A 95 2.60 -16.94 1.52
CA ALA A 95 1.86 -16.95 0.27
C ALA A 95 0.62 -16.05 0.32
N ALA A 96 -0.14 -16.08 1.42
CA ALA A 96 -1.30 -15.22 1.62
C ALA A 96 -0.91 -13.73 1.68
N PHE A 97 0.20 -13.40 2.35
CA PHE A 97 0.73 -12.03 2.41
C PHE A 97 1.11 -11.51 1.03
N LEU A 98 1.92 -12.27 0.27
CA LEU A 98 2.36 -11.89 -1.07
C LEU A 98 1.17 -11.78 -2.04
N GLY A 99 0.20 -12.69 -1.93
CA GLY A 99 -1.03 -12.66 -2.71
C GLY A 99 -1.88 -11.42 -2.41
N ALA A 100 -2.09 -11.09 -1.14
CA ALA A 100 -2.83 -9.88 -0.75
C ALA A 100 -2.16 -8.60 -1.24
N LEU A 101 -0.83 -8.52 -1.16
CA LEU A 101 -0.07 -7.39 -1.68
C LEU A 101 -0.16 -7.29 -3.22
N ALA A 102 -0.04 -8.42 -3.93
CA ALA A 102 -0.21 -8.47 -5.37
C ALA A 102 -1.62 -8.00 -5.79
N LEU A 103 -2.67 -8.44 -5.08
CA LEU A 103 -4.04 -7.97 -5.32
C LEU A 103 -4.20 -6.46 -5.08
N GLY A 104 -3.56 -5.92 -4.05
CA GLY A 104 -3.52 -4.47 -3.82
C GLY A 104 -2.92 -3.69 -4.99
N LEU A 105 -1.83 -4.20 -5.58
CA LEU A 105 -1.20 -3.60 -6.76
C LEU A 105 -2.02 -3.79 -8.05
N VAL A 106 -2.69 -4.94 -8.20
CA VAL A 106 -3.64 -5.17 -9.31
C VAL A 106 -4.80 -4.18 -9.22
N ALA A 107 -5.32 -3.90 -8.02
CA ALA A 107 -6.35 -2.89 -7.83
C ALA A 107 -5.87 -1.48 -8.20
N VAL A 108 -4.61 -1.13 -7.89
CA VAL A 108 -3.99 0.13 -8.35
C VAL A 108 -3.94 0.19 -9.87
N PHE A 109 -3.49 -0.87 -10.53
CA PHE A 109 -3.45 -0.93 -11.99
C PHE A 109 -4.85 -0.84 -12.62
N ALA A 110 -5.84 -1.53 -12.05
CA ALA A 110 -7.22 -1.48 -12.53
C ALA A 110 -7.81 -0.06 -12.48
N LEU A 111 -7.39 0.76 -11.50
CA LEU A 111 -7.83 2.14 -11.31
C LEU A 111 -6.95 3.18 -12.03
N ALA A 112 -5.74 2.80 -12.46
CA ALA A 112 -4.79 3.63 -13.19
C ALA A 112 -4.00 2.78 -14.22
N PRO A 113 -4.67 2.28 -15.29
CA PRO A 113 -4.10 1.30 -16.23
C PRO A 113 -2.94 1.88 -17.06
N GLU A 114 -2.82 3.20 -17.15
CA GLU A 114 -1.69 3.88 -17.77
C GLU A 114 -0.37 3.67 -17.01
N ARG A 115 -0.42 3.20 -15.76
CA ARG A 115 0.74 2.92 -14.90
C ARG A 115 0.98 1.42 -14.81
N TRP A 116 1.70 0.86 -15.77
CA TRP A 116 1.99 -0.59 -15.85
C TRP A 116 2.97 -1.11 -14.79
N ALA A 117 3.80 -0.25 -14.20
CA ALA A 117 4.81 -0.65 -13.21
C ALA A 117 4.23 -1.40 -11.98
N PRO A 118 3.14 -0.93 -11.33
CA PRO A 118 2.41 -1.68 -10.33
C PRO A 118 2.02 -3.10 -10.76
N LEU A 119 1.56 -3.28 -12.00
CA LEU A 119 1.15 -4.59 -12.52
C LEU A 119 2.35 -5.52 -12.71
N ALA A 120 3.46 -5.02 -13.23
CA ALA A 120 4.69 -5.79 -13.37
C ALA A 120 5.17 -6.30 -11.99
N LEU A 121 5.15 -5.43 -10.98
CA LEU A 121 5.49 -5.83 -9.61
C LEU A 121 4.47 -6.83 -9.05
N ALA A 122 3.17 -6.62 -9.28
CA ALA A 122 2.13 -7.55 -8.86
C ALA A 122 2.32 -8.95 -9.48
N ALA A 123 2.68 -9.02 -10.77
CA ALA A 123 2.94 -10.28 -11.46
C ALA A 123 4.13 -11.02 -10.84
N VAL A 124 5.23 -10.32 -10.55
CA VAL A 124 6.39 -10.91 -9.86
C VAL A 124 5.97 -11.46 -8.49
N LEU A 125 5.26 -10.67 -7.68
CA LEU A 125 4.81 -11.09 -6.35
C LEU A 125 3.85 -12.29 -6.43
N ALA A 126 2.93 -12.31 -7.41
CA ALA A 126 2.01 -13.41 -7.62
C ALA A 126 2.74 -14.70 -8.02
N VAL A 127 3.73 -14.62 -8.91
CA VAL A 127 4.57 -15.77 -9.28
C VAL A 127 5.31 -16.31 -8.06
N ILE A 128 5.90 -15.44 -7.24
CA ILE A 128 6.57 -15.85 -6.00
C ILE A 128 5.58 -16.50 -5.04
N ALA A 129 4.38 -15.92 -4.85
CA ALA A 129 3.35 -16.47 -3.96
C ALA A 129 2.92 -17.89 -4.39
N VAL A 130 2.67 -18.08 -5.69
CA VAL A 130 2.32 -19.39 -6.27
C VAL A 130 3.48 -20.37 -6.13
N ALA A 131 4.70 -19.95 -6.47
CA ALA A 131 5.89 -20.80 -6.34
C ALA A 131 6.11 -21.24 -4.88
N SER A 132 5.99 -20.34 -3.91
CA SER A 132 6.09 -20.67 -2.48
C SER A 132 5.00 -21.64 -2.03
N LEU A 133 3.77 -21.51 -2.56
CA LEU A 133 2.65 -22.39 -2.20
C LEU A 133 2.81 -23.82 -2.77
N PHE A 134 3.18 -23.95 -4.04
CA PHE A 134 3.19 -25.24 -4.74
C PHE A 134 4.54 -25.95 -4.74
N LEU A 135 5.64 -25.21 -4.84
CA LEU A 135 6.99 -25.79 -4.89
C LEU A 135 7.58 -25.99 -3.49
N ARG A 136 6.99 -25.38 -2.45
CA ARG A 136 7.53 -25.35 -1.07
C ARG A 136 8.99 -24.89 -1.02
N ILE A 137 9.42 -24.13 -2.03
CA ILE A 137 10.75 -23.52 -2.08
C ILE A 137 10.64 -22.17 -1.39
N ASP A 138 11.46 -21.95 -0.36
CA ASP A 138 11.67 -20.63 0.20
C ASP A 138 12.54 -19.82 -0.78
N LEU A 139 11.91 -19.17 -1.76
CA LEU A 139 12.60 -18.27 -2.70
C LEU A 139 13.23 -17.07 -1.98
N VAL A 140 12.74 -16.72 -0.79
CA VAL A 140 13.27 -15.64 0.04
C VAL A 140 14.03 -16.27 1.21
N PRO A 141 15.36 -16.08 1.29
CA PRO A 141 16.16 -16.54 2.42
C PRO A 141 15.56 -16.08 3.75
N THR A 142 15.51 -16.97 4.75
CA THR A 142 14.91 -16.67 6.07
C THR A 142 15.52 -15.42 6.72
N MET A 143 16.81 -15.16 6.48
CA MET A 143 17.50 -13.95 6.97
C MET A 143 17.00 -12.65 6.31
N LEU A 144 16.41 -12.72 5.13
CA LEU A 144 15.89 -11.56 4.39
C LEU A 144 14.41 -11.26 4.67
N GLN A 145 13.68 -12.21 5.25
CA GLN A 145 12.24 -12.06 5.53
C GLN A 145 11.90 -10.84 6.41
N PRO A 146 12.66 -10.52 7.48
CA PRO A 146 12.37 -9.32 8.29
C PRO A 146 12.50 -8.00 7.53
N PHE A 147 13.34 -7.97 6.50
CA PHE A 147 13.60 -6.75 5.71
C PHE A 147 12.62 -6.55 4.55
N PHE A 148 11.82 -7.56 4.22
CA PHE A 148 10.91 -7.52 3.07
C PHE A 148 9.92 -6.36 3.17
N VAL A 149 9.31 -6.21 4.35
CA VAL A 149 8.37 -5.13 4.67
C VAL A 149 9.03 -3.75 4.52
N PRO A 150 10.13 -3.43 5.24
CA PRO A 150 10.84 -2.17 5.08
C PRO A 150 11.23 -1.87 3.63
N LEU A 151 11.78 -2.85 2.92
CA LEU A 151 12.28 -2.66 1.55
C LEU A 151 11.14 -2.33 0.57
N ILE A 152 9.98 -2.99 0.69
CA ILE A 152 8.81 -2.67 -0.14
C ILE A 152 8.34 -1.24 0.12
N VAL A 153 8.19 -0.84 1.39
CA VAL A 153 7.73 0.50 1.74
C VAL A 153 8.73 1.57 1.26
N ILE A 154 10.02 1.33 1.42
CA ILE A 154 11.09 2.20 0.91
C ILE A 154 11.03 2.30 -0.61
N ALA A 155 10.92 1.17 -1.31
CA ALA A 155 10.88 1.13 -2.78
C ALA A 155 9.65 1.88 -3.33
N VAL A 156 8.48 1.69 -2.71
CA VAL A 156 7.25 2.42 -3.07
C VAL A 156 7.40 3.92 -2.80
N GLY A 157 7.95 4.29 -1.65
CA GLY A 157 8.24 5.69 -1.32
C GLY A 157 9.20 6.33 -2.31
N ALA A 158 10.30 5.66 -2.65
CA ALA A 158 11.28 6.12 -3.62
C ALA A 158 10.66 6.25 -5.03
N TYR A 159 9.83 5.30 -5.44
CA TYR A 159 9.12 5.38 -6.72
C TYR A 159 8.23 6.62 -6.79
N LEU A 160 7.49 6.93 -5.72
CA LEU A 160 6.65 8.12 -5.67
C LEU A 160 7.42 9.45 -5.72
N LEU A 161 8.69 9.47 -5.29
CA LEU A 161 9.55 10.66 -5.43
C LEU A 161 9.99 10.91 -6.87
N ILE A 162 10.09 9.85 -7.67
CA ILE A 162 10.58 9.90 -9.05
C ILE A 162 9.43 10.11 -10.04
N VAL A 163 8.24 9.57 -9.75
CA VAL A 163 7.08 9.71 -10.62
C VAL A 163 6.66 11.19 -10.67
N PRO A 164 6.74 11.84 -11.85
CA PRO A 164 6.33 13.23 -11.99
C PRO A 164 4.83 13.35 -11.66
N ALA A 165 4.47 14.33 -10.84
CA ALA A 165 3.07 14.70 -10.65
C ALA A 165 2.47 14.99 -12.03
N PRO A 166 1.33 14.38 -12.40
CA PRO A 166 0.79 14.54 -13.74
C PRO A 166 0.51 16.03 -14.02
N GLU A 167 1.15 16.58 -15.05
CA GLU A 167 0.70 17.80 -15.70
C GLU A 167 -0.67 17.51 -16.30
N ARG A 168 -1.70 18.18 -15.76
CA ARG A 168 -3.05 18.11 -16.31
C ARG A 168 -3.03 18.79 -17.67
N ARG A 169 -3.26 18.02 -18.75
CA ARG A 169 -3.78 18.56 -20.01
C ARG A 169 -5.22 19.00 -19.81
#